data_AF-A0A4V2AXS3-F1
#
_entry.id   AF-A0A4V2AXS3-F1
#
_cell.length_a   1.000
_cell.length_b   1.000
_cell.length_c   1.000
_cell.angle_alpha   90.00
_cell.angle_beta   90.00
_cell.angle_gamma   90.00
#
_symmetry.space_group_name_H-M   'P 1'
#
loop_
_entity.id
_entity.type
_entity.pdbx_description
1 polymer ?
#
loop_
_entity_poly.entity_id
_entity_poly.type
_entity_poly.pdbx_seq_one_letter_code
_entity_poly.pdbx_strand_id
1 'polypeptide(L)'
;MSNPVHHTFHIPVMGLAFTIDSPMKVARFGISSVISIVEDKLIEAMRKHYYGTINEPYIPITTKEEDYRAKRITDYLNLVQHIVDQQVERM
;
A
#
# COMPACT_ATOMS: atom_id res chain seq x y z
N MET A 1 -20.54 -23.94 1.84
CA MET A 1 -19.46 -23.20 1.13
C MET A 1 -18.24 -23.28 2.03
N SER A 2 -17.23 -24.05 1.66
CA SER A 2 -15.98 -24.17 2.42
C SER A 2 -15.22 -22.85 2.31
N ASN A 3 -15.13 -22.12 3.43
CA ASN A 3 -14.26 -20.96 3.52
C ASN A 3 -12.83 -21.43 3.19
N PRO A 4 -12.11 -20.81 2.24
CA PRO A 4 -10.71 -21.15 2.04
C PRO A 4 -9.99 -20.96 3.37
N VAL A 5 -9.14 -21.91 3.74
CA VAL A 5 -8.39 -21.84 5.00
C VAL A 5 -7.48 -20.62 4.90
N HIS A 6 -7.91 -19.51 5.49
CA HIS A 6 -7.09 -18.31 5.59
C HIS A 6 -5.80 -18.69 6.29
N HIS A 7 -4.67 -18.21 5.76
CA HIS A 7 -3.37 -18.35 6.39
C HIS A 7 -3.48 -17.96 7.88
N THR A 8 -3.08 -18.86 8.78
CA THR A 8 -3.23 -18.67 10.24
C THR A 8 -2.02 -18.00 10.89
N PHE A 9 -1.06 -17.53 10.10
CA PHE A 9 0.12 -16.84 10.61
C PHE A 9 -0.09 -15.32 10.59
N HIS A 10 0.48 -14.63 11.59
CA HIS A 10 0.47 -13.18 11.68
C HIS A 10 1.82 -12.62 11.24
N ILE A 11 1.80 -11.63 10.35
CA ILE A 11 3.00 -10.85 10.05
C ILE A 11 3.15 -9.80 11.15
N PRO A 12 4.22 -9.85 11.97
CA PRO A 12 4.43 -8.90 13.04
C PRO A 12 4.66 -7.48 12.49
N VAL A 13 4.21 -6.48 13.24
CA VAL A 13 4.48 -5.07 12.93
C VAL A 13 5.95 -4.77 13.21
N MET A 14 6.77 -4.62 12.17
CA MET A 14 8.22 -4.44 12.29
C MET A 14 8.71 -2.99 12.15
N GLY A 15 7.81 -2.01 12.35
CA GLY A 15 8.08 -0.57 12.21
C GLY A 15 7.41 0.06 10.99
N LEU A 16 7.23 1.39 11.01
CA LEU A 16 6.39 2.12 10.04
C LEU A 16 6.76 1.80 8.58
N ALA A 17 8.05 1.88 8.23
CA ALA A 17 8.55 1.66 6.88
C ALA A 17 8.38 0.20 6.39
N PHE A 18 8.57 -0.78 7.27
CA PHE A 18 8.33 -2.19 6.93
C PHE A 18 6.84 -2.51 6.79
N THR A 19 6.03 -1.91 7.67
CA THR A 19 4.60 -2.19 7.76
C THR A 19 3.85 -1.64 6.56
N ILE A 20 4.12 -0.39 6.16
CA ILE A 20 3.48 0.24 4.99
C ILE A 20 3.80 -0.52 3.69
N ASP A 21 4.98 -1.11 3.59
CA ASP A 21 5.48 -1.78 2.39
C ASP A 21 5.03 -3.25 2.26
N SER A 22 4.80 -3.93 3.38
CA SER A 22 4.50 -5.37 3.41
C SER A 22 3.35 -5.83 2.50
N PRO A 23 2.19 -5.13 2.42
CA PRO A 23 1.09 -5.55 1.56
C PRO A 23 1.47 -5.70 0.08
N MET A 24 2.36 -4.86 -0.45
CA MET A 24 2.83 -4.90 -1.84
C MET A 24 3.58 -6.18 -2.20
N LYS A 25 4.07 -6.89 -1.18
CA LYS A 25 4.87 -8.11 -1.35
C LYS A 25 4.07 -9.37 -1.14
N VAL A 26 3.06 -9.34 -0.28
CA VAL A 26 2.37 -10.55 0.21
C VAL A 26 0.90 -10.64 -0.18
N ALA A 27 0.25 -9.53 -0.57
CA ALA A 27 -1.20 -9.51 -0.81
C ALA A 27 -1.64 -10.46 -1.93
N ARG A 28 -0.86 -10.60 -3.01
CA ARG A 28 -1.14 -11.53 -4.12
C ARG A 28 -1.23 -13.01 -3.69
N PHE A 29 -0.70 -13.36 -2.52
CA PHE A 29 -0.77 -14.72 -1.98
C PHE A 29 -1.97 -14.93 -1.03
N GLY A 30 -2.88 -13.95 -0.94
CA GLY A 30 -4.03 -13.97 -0.03
C GLY A 30 -3.65 -13.80 1.44
N ILE A 31 -2.48 -13.24 1.73
CA ILE A 31 -1.99 -13.02 3.09
C ILE A 31 -2.44 -11.63 3.57
N SER A 32 -3.18 -11.60 4.67
CA SER A 32 -3.59 -10.36 5.32
C SER A 32 -2.38 -9.61 5.90
N SER A 33 -2.32 -8.31 5.64
CA SER A 33 -1.29 -7.41 6.16
C SER A 33 -1.93 -6.11 6.66
N VAL A 34 -1.12 -5.23 7.24
CA VAL A 34 -1.56 -3.96 7.84
C VAL A 34 -0.78 -2.79 7.23
N ILE A 35 -1.43 -1.62 7.10
CA ILE A 35 -0.80 -0.38 6.63
C ILE A 35 -0.88 0.66 7.75
N SER A 36 0.25 1.23 8.15
CA SER A 36 0.26 2.36 9.07
C SER A 36 0.03 3.67 8.32
N ILE A 37 -1.05 4.39 8.67
CA ILE A 37 -1.40 5.70 8.09
C ILE A 37 -1.04 6.88 9.01
N VAL A 38 -0.20 6.62 10.02
CA VAL A 38 0.14 7.59 11.08
C VAL A 38 0.96 8.75 10.50
N GLU A 39 1.94 8.45 9.65
CA GLU A 39 2.90 9.41 9.14
C GLU A 39 2.69 9.71 7.65
N ASP A 40 2.11 10.87 7.35
CA ASP A 40 1.75 11.29 6.00
C ASP A 40 2.97 11.52 5.08
N LYS A 41 4.10 11.93 5.64
CA LYS A 41 5.36 12.11 4.88
C LYS A 41 5.91 10.79 4.37
N LEU A 42 5.81 9.75 5.19
CA LEU A 42 6.19 8.40 4.79
C LEU A 42 5.29 7.91 3.66
N ILE A 43 3.98 8.11 3.76
CA ILE A 43 3.02 7.76 2.70
C ILE A 43 3.39 8.46 1.39
N GLU A 44 3.72 9.75 1.43
CA GLU A 44 4.13 10.48 0.23
C GLU A 44 5.43 9.95 -0.39
N ALA A 45 6.41 9.59 0.46
CA ALA A 45 7.64 8.96 0.00
C ALA A 45 7.37 7.59 -0.65
N MET A 46 6.47 6.80 -0.07
CA MET A 46 6.06 5.50 -0.62
C MET A 46 5.30 5.66 -1.95
N ARG A 47 4.40 6.65 -2.06
CA ARG A 47 3.75 7.00 -3.35
C ARG A 47 4.78 7.29 -4.41
N LYS A 48 5.72 8.21 -4.14
CA LYS A 48 6.79 8.56 -5.08
C LYS A 48 7.60 7.34 -5.51
N HIS A 49 7.93 6.45 -4.58
CA HIS A 49 8.62 5.21 -4.89
C HIS A 49 7.79 4.32 -5.83
N TYR A 50 6.55 4.00 -5.45
CA TYR A 50 5.74 3.01 -6.16
C TYR A 50 5.26 3.47 -7.53
N TYR A 51 4.88 4.74 -7.70
CA TYR A 51 4.62 5.30 -9.04
C TYR A 51 5.84 5.14 -9.96
N GLY A 52 7.05 5.35 -9.43
CA GLY A 52 8.29 5.09 -10.16
C GLY A 52 8.49 3.62 -10.53
N THR A 53 8.10 2.67 -9.67
CA THR A 53 8.24 1.23 -9.95
C THR A 53 7.31 0.72 -11.05
N ILE A 54 6.13 1.33 -11.21
CA ILE A 54 5.14 0.94 -12.23
C ILE A 54 5.17 1.83 -13.47
N ASN A 55 6.10 2.79 -13.53
CA ASN A 55 6.24 3.77 -14.63
C ASN A 55 4.96 4.60 -14.88
N GLU A 56 4.24 4.93 -13.82
CA GLU A 56 3.05 5.80 -13.88
C GLU A 56 3.37 7.23 -13.43
N PRO A 57 2.62 8.23 -13.93
CA PRO A 57 2.88 9.63 -13.59
C PRO A 57 2.65 9.91 -12.11
N TYR A 58 3.72 10.25 -11.40
CA TYR A 58 3.65 10.71 -10.01
C TYR A 58 3.35 12.21 -9.96
N ILE A 59 2.23 12.57 -9.30
CA ILE A 59 1.89 13.96 -8.98
C ILE A 59 2.03 14.17 -7.47
N PRO A 60 2.97 15.02 -7.01
CA PRO A 60 3.17 15.26 -5.60
C PRO A 60 1.97 15.98 -4.99
N ILE A 61 1.52 15.51 -3.81
CA ILE A 61 0.50 16.21 -3.03
C ILE A 61 1.21 17.00 -1.95
N THR A 62 1.15 18.32 -1.99
CA THR A 62 1.89 19.19 -1.07
C THR A 62 1.10 19.48 0.20
N THR A 63 1.79 19.82 1.29
CA THR A 63 1.14 20.20 2.56
C THR A 63 0.39 21.54 2.51
N LYS A 64 0.42 22.23 1.35
CA LYS A 64 -0.30 23.48 1.11
C LYS A 64 -1.71 23.23 0.55
N GLU A 65 -2.00 22.00 0.12
CA GLU A 65 -3.30 21.63 -0.39
C GLU A 65 -4.28 21.36 0.76
N GLU A 66 -5.55 21.74 0.55
CA GLU A 66 -6.63 21.34 1.44
C GLU A 66 -6.74 19.82 1.49
N ASP A 67 -6.91 19.27 2.70
CA ASP A 67 -6.99 17.83 2.97
C ASP A 67 -5.84 16.98 2.40
N TYR A 68 -4.63 17.57 2.29
CA TYR A 68 -3.47 16.88 1.72
C TYR A 68 -3.21 15.51 2.35
N ARG A 69 -3.41 15.35 3.67
CA ARG A 69 -3.20 14.08 4.38
C ARG A 69 -4.18 13.01 3.91
N ALA A 70 -5.47 13.34 3.83
CA ALA A 70 -6.49 12.42 3.37
C ALA A 70 -6.25 12.03 1.90
N LYS A 71 -5.96 13.02 1.05
CA LYS A 71 -5.65 12.78 -0.37
C LYS A 71 -4.44 11.86 -0.56
N ARG A 72 -3.36 12.07 0.20
CA ARG A 72 -2.18 11.17 0.18
C ARG A 72 -2.53 9.75 0.60
N ILE A 73 -3.30 9.58 1.68
CA ILE A 73 -3.72 8.26 2.16
C ILE A 73 -4.59 7.57 1.09
N THR A 74 -5.62 8.26 0.59
CA THR A 74 -6.53 7.73 -0.43
C THR A 74 -5.79 7.31 -1.69
N ASP A 75 -4.93 8.18 -2.22
CA ASP A 75 -4.17 7.87 -3.43
C ASP A 75 -3.20 6.71 -3.22
N TYR A 76 -2.55 6.64 -2.07
CA TYR A 76 -1.67 5.52 -1.73
C TYR A 76 -2.44 4.20 -1.63
N LEU A 77 -3.60 4.17 -0.98
CA LEU A 77 -4.42 2.95 -0.89
C LEU A 77 -4.95 2.52 -2.27
N ASN A 78 -5.31 3.46 -3.13
CA ASN A 78 -5.70 3.18 -4.51
C ASN A 78 -4.53 2.60 -5.33
N LEU A 79 -3.33 3.19 -5.19
CA LEU A 79 -2.10 2.70 -5.81
C LEU A 79 -1.78 1.27 -5.35
N VAL A 80 -1.92 1.01 -4.04
CA VAL A 80 -1.76 -0.31 -3.45
C VAL A 80 -2.73 -1.31 -4.09
N GLN A 81 -4.03 -0.98 -4.13
CA GLN A 81 -5.03 -1.83 -4.76
C GLN A 81 -4.68 -2.12 -6.23
N HIS A 82 -4.34 -1.09 -6.99
CA HIS A 82 -3.99 -1.20 -8.40
C HIS A 82 -2.80 -2.15 -8.64
N ILE A 83 -1.73 -2.00 -7.87
CA ILE A 83 -0.54 -2.86 -7.97
C ILE A 83 -0.89 -4.31 -7.62
N VAL A 84 -1.69 -4.52 -6.57
CA VAL A 84 -2.10 -5.87 -6.15
C VAL A 84 -2.96 -6.53 -7.22
N ASP A 85 -3.90 -5.81 -7.81
CA ASP A 85 -4.76 -6.33 -8.87
C ASP A 85 -3.91 -6.77 -10.08
N GLN A 86 -2.97 -5.93 -10.52
CA GLN A 86 -2.04 -6.29 -11.59
C GLN A 86 -1.17 -7.52 -11.23
N GLN A 87 -0.74 -7.64 -9.97
CA GLN A 87 0.04 -8.81 -9.53
C GLN A 87 -0.79 -10.09 -9.57
N VAL A 88 -2.06 -10.01 -9.18
CA VAL A 88 -2.99 -11.15 -9.19
C VAL A 88 -3.35 -11.56 -10.62
N GLU A 89 -3.57 -10.60 -11.52
CA GLU A 89 -3.85 -10.89 -12.94
C GLU A 89 -2.67 -11.54 -13.68
N ARG A 90 -1.44 -11.31 -13.23
CA ARG A 90 -0.21 -11.89 -13.80
C ARG A 90 0.16 -13.25 -13.22
N MET A 91 -0.55 -13.73 -12.20
CA MET A 91 -0.34 -15.06 -11.61
C MET A 91 -1.05 -16.14 -12.44
#